data_AF-A0A382EWY1-F1
#
_entry.id   AF-A0A382EWY1-F1
#
_cell.length_a   1.000
_cell.length_b   1.000
_cell.length_c   1.000
_cell.angle_alpha   90.00
_cell.angle_beta   90.00
_cell.angle_gamma   90.00
#
_symmetry.space_group_name_H-M   'P 1'
#
loop_
_entity.id
_entity.type
_entity.pdbx_description
1 polymer ?
#
loop_
_entity_poly.entity_id
_entity_poly.type
_entity_poly.pdbx_seq_one_letter_code
_entity_poly.pdbx_strand_id
1 'polypeptide(L)'
;MSSSNQANLESFLSIINTVVDNNEGPIPPHLAPLLEGSNLPKPDDLDKAIEEAGHALTDEQCACLFTNIVNVSFKEGRVQDRSLLRNAEKSLRIDSSDAREVIDGIEKQFQIDQVFTEDEDWGLFCAGLIAIAHADGNLAPSEEAYIDRLTPESKHLEAGKKINSEKTAEELGESLADFSTRQRRCLAAHSINMMFVDGEWTGSEQEYFELASKRMRLSHLEEDRLMKGLWTLQNLGVFT
;
A
#
# COMPACT_ATOMS: atom_id res chain seq x y z
N MET A 1 -13.92 17.40 -11.95
CA MET A 1 -13.18 16.85 -13.10
C MET A 1 -13.34 17.68 -14.36
N SER A 2 -12.25 18.31 -14.79
CA SER A 2 -12.10 18.84 -16.15
C SER A 2 -12.04 17.69 -17.16
N SER A 3 -12.28 17.98 -18.44
CA SER A 3 -12.12 16.99 -19.51
C SER A 3 -10.68 16.44 -19.62
N SER A 4 -9.67 17.22 -19.23
CA SER A 4 -8.27 16.77 -19.20
C SER A 4 -8.02 15.76 -18.09
N ASN A 5 -8.57 15.98 -16.90
CA ASN A 5 -8.36 15.10 -15.74
C ASN A 5 -9.07 13.75 -15.92
N GLN A 6 -10.24 13.76 -16.55
CA GLN A 6 -10.91 12.51 -16.94
C GLN A 6 -10.08 11.71 -17.97
N ALA A 7 -9.57 12.35 -19.02
CA ALA A 7 -8.74 11.66 -20.02
C ALA A 7 -7.43 11.11 -19.40
N ASN A 8 -6.82 11.88 -18.49
CA ASN A 8 -5.63 11.45 -17.75
C ASN A 8 -5.92 10.22 -16.86
N LEU A 9 -7.07 10.21 -16.18
CA LEU A 9 -7.51 9.06 -15.37
C LEU A 9 -7.78 7.83 -16.25
N GLU A 10 -8.46 7.99 -17.38
CA GLU A 10 -8.73 6.90 -18.32
C GLU A 10 -7.42 6.29 -18.86
N SER A 11 -6.43 7.14 -19.20
CA SER A 11 -5.08 6.71 -19.59
C SER A 11 -4.37 5.94 -18.47
N PHE A 12 -4.39 6.49 -17.25
CA PHE A 12 -3.84 5.82 -16.06
C PHE A 12 -4.46 4.42 -15.85
N LEU A 13 -5.79 4.33 -15.87
CA LEU A 13 -6.50 3.07 -15.62
C LEU A 13 -6.25 2.05 -16.74
N SER A 14 -6.20 2.50 -18.01
CA SER A 14 -5.88 1.65 -19.16
C SER A 14 -4.48 1.01 -19.04
N ILE A 15 -3.48 1.80 -18.66
CA ILE A 15 -2.11 1.32 -18.44
C ILE A 15 -2.09 0.30 -17.31
N ILE A 16 -2.67 0.63 -16.14
CA ILE A 16 -2.66 -0.28 -14.99
C ILE A 16 -3.38 -1.60 -15.30
N ASN A 17 -4.55 -1.55 -15.91
CA ASN A 17 -5.29 -2.75 -16.30
C ASN A 17 -4.46 -3.66 -17.22
N THR A 18 -3.73 -3.06 -18.15
CA THR A 18 -2.84 -3.80 -19.07
C THR A 18 -1.67 -4.45 -18.35
N VAL A 19 -1.06 -3.77 -17.37
CA VAL A 19 0.02 -4.36 -16.57
C VAL A 19 -0.51 -5.50 -15.70
N VAL A 20 -1.68 -5.34 -15.08
CA VAL A 20 -2.35 -6.38 -14.29
C VAL A 20 -2.58 -7.63 -15.13
N ASP A 21 -3.12 -7.47 -16.34
CA ASP A 21 -3.36 -8.57 -17.27
C ASP A 21 -2.06 -9.26 -17.72
N ASN A 22 -1.02 -8.49 -18.06
CA ASN A 22 0.28 -9.03 -18.46
C ASN A 22 0.95 -9.84 -17.34
N ASN A 23 0.73 -9.47 -16.08
CA ASN A 23 1.29 -10.15 -14.91
C ASN A 23 0.38 -11.29 -14.38
N GLU A 24 -0.79 -11.50 -14.97
CA GLU A 24 -1.85 -12.38 -14.45
C GLU A 24 -2.14 -12.09 -12.96
N GLY A 25 -2.17 -10.80 -12.61
CA GLY A 25 -2.35 -10.31 -11.24
C GLY A 25 -3.81 -9.98 -10.91
N PRO A 26 -4.15 -9.83 -9.63
CA PRO A 26 -5.44 -9.27 -9.24
C PRO A 26 -5.47 -7.74 -9.44
N ILE A 27 -6.66 -7.19 -9.72
CA ILE A 27 -6.87 -5.74 -9.67
C ILE A 27 -6.68 -5.26 -8.22
N PRO A 28 -5.87 -4.21 -7.98
CA PRO A 28 -5.71 -3.65 -6.64
C PRO A 28 -7.05 -3.16 -6.07
N PRO A 29 -7.36 -3.43 -4.79
CA PRO A 29 -8.63 -3.07 -4.17
C PRO A 29 -8.99 -1.58 -4.29
N HIS A 30 -8.00 -0.69 -4.16
CA HIS A 30 -8.20 0.76 -4.26
C HIS A 30 -8.51 1.23 -5.69
N LEU A 31 -8.25 0.40 -6.69
CA LEU A 31 -8.59 0.65 -8.10
C LEU A 31 -9.83 -0.10 -8.57
N ALA A 32 -10.28 -1.12 -7.85
CA ALA A 32 -11.41 -1.94 -8.25
C ALA A 32 -12.68 -1.11 -8.56
N PRO A 33 -13.10 -0.14 -7.73
CA PRO A 33 -14.29 0.67 -8.03
C PRO A 33 -14.17 1.52 -9.31
N LEU A 34 -12.94 1.83 -9.74
CA LEU A 34 -12.68 2.62 -10.95
C LEU A 34 -12.59 1.74 -12.21
N LEU A 35 -12.21 0.48 -12.05
CA LEU A 35 -12.06 -0.47 -13.15
C LEU A 35 -13.34 -1.30 -13.38
N GLU A 36 -14.14 -1.53 -12.35
CA GLU A 36 -15.42 -2.24 -12.44
C GLU A 36 -16.38 -1.54 -13.40
N GLY A 37 -16.79 -2.26 -14.45
CA GLY A 37 -17.70 -1.74 -15.49
C GLY A 37 -17.03 -0.80 -16.50
N SER A 38 -15.72 -0.55 -16.38
CA SER A 38 -14.97 0.26 -17.35
C SER A 38 -14.65 -0.57 -18.60
N ASN A 39 -15.08 -0.11 -19.78
CA ASN A 39 -14.67 -0.67 -21.08
C ASN A 39 -13.45 0.11 -21.60
N LEU A 40 -12.39 0.16 -20.79
CA LEU A 40 -11.17 0.88 -21.17
C LEU A 40 -10.43 0.08 -22.26
N PRO A 41 -10.09 0.70 -23.40
CA PRO A 41 -9.28 0.04 -24.41
C PRO A 41 -7.89 -0.21 -23.81
N LYS A 42 -7.35 -1.40 -24.08
CA LYS A 42 -5.94 -1.70 -23.78
C LYS A 42 -5.06 -1.05 -24.84
N PRO A 43 -3.91 -0.46 -24.47
CA PRO A 43 -2.95 0.01 -25.44
C PRO A 43 -2.31 -1.18 -26.16
N ASP A 44 -2.10 -1.05 -27.47
CA ASP A 44 -1.40 -2.05 -28.27
C ASP A 44 0.10 -2.13 -27.91
N ASP A 45 0.66 -1.02 -27.43
CA ASP A 45 2.06 -0.88 -27.00
C ASP A 45 2.11 -0.18 -25.63
N LEU A 46 2.44 -0.94 -24.60
CA LEU A 46 2.47 -0.47 -23.22
C LEU A 46 3.58 0.55 -22.97
N ASP A 47 4.79 0.33 -23.53
CA ASP A 47 5.91 1.26 -23.34
C ASP A 47 5.59 2.63 -23.97
N LYS A 48 4.98 2.62 -25.17
CA LYS A 48 4.53 3.84 -25.84
C LYS A 48 3.41 4.54 -25.08
N ALA A 49 2.45 3.79 -24.52
CA ALA A 49 1.38 4.37 -23.71
C ALA A 49 1.92 5.05 -22.44
N ILE A 50 2.92 4.45 -21.80
CA ILE A 50 3.58 5.04 -20.63
C ILE A 50 4.38 6.29 -21.01
N GLU A 51 5.04 6.31 -22.17
CA GLU A 51 5.73 7.51 -22.70
C GLU A 51 4.73 8.65 -22.98
N GLU A 52 3.61 8.35 -23.64
CA GLU A 52 2.55 9.32 -23.92
C GLU A 52 1.90 9.85 -22.65
N ALA A 53 1.64 8.98 -21.67
CA ALA A 53 1.18 9.37 -20.34
C ALA A 53 2.21 10.28 -19.66
N GLY A 54 3.50 9.96 -19.75
CA GLY A 54 4.57 10.86 -19.34
C GLY A 54 4.36 12.27 -19.88
N HIS A 55 4.18 12.45 -21.17
CA HIS A 55 4.01 13.78 -21.76
C HIS A 55 2.74 14.53 -21.35
N ALA A 56 1.67 13.81 -20.97
CA ALA A 56 0.36 14.39 -20.69
C ALA A 56 0.08 14.62 -19.19
N LEU A 57 0.64 13.78 -18.32
CA LEU A 57 0.40 13.80 -16.88
C LEU A 57 1.28 14.83 -16.16
N THR A 58 0.76 15.38 -15.06
CA THR A 58 1.58 16.17 -14.11
C THR A 58 2.57 15.27 -13.39
N ASP A 59 3.55 15.86 -12.70
CA ASP A 59 4.55 15.08 -11.98
C ASP A 59 3.94 14.25 -10.84
N GLU A 60 2.90 14.75 -10.16
CA GLU A 60 2.16 14.00 -9.14
C GLU A 60 1.35 12.84 -9.74
N GLN A 61 0.73 13.06 -10.91
CA GLN A 61 0.02 12.01 -11.65
C GLN A 61 0.99 10.95 -12.18
N CYS A 62 2.17 11.35 -12.66
CA CYS A 62 3.25 10.45 -13.05
C CYS A 62 3.75 9.61 -11.87
N ALA A 63 3.94 10.22 -10.71
CA ALA A 63 4.35 9.51 -9.49
C ALA A 63 3.28 8.49 -9.06
N CYS A 64 1.99 8.87 -9.11
CA CYS A 64 0.87 7.97 -8.82
C CYS A 64 0.77 6.81 -9.83
N LEU A 65 0.98 7.07 -11.13
CA LEU A 65 1.04 6.02 -12.14
C LEU A 65 2.21 5.07 -11.89
N PHE A 66 3.40 5.60 -11.62
CA PHE A 66 4.59 4.80 -11.35
C PHE A 66 4.41 3.89 -10.13
N THR A 67 3.92 4.43 -9.00
CA THR A 67 3.68 3.65 -7.78
C THR A 67 2.67 2.53 -8.02
N ASN A 68 1.61 2.78 -8.79
CA ASN A 68 0.63 1.77 -9.15
C ASN A 68 1.21 0.70 -10.08
N ILE A 69 2.03 1.05 -11.08
CA ILE A 69 2.77 0.09 -11.92
C ILE A 69 3.66 -0.79 -11.05
N VAL A 70 4.41 -0.21 -10.11
CA VAL A 70 5.26 -0.94 -9.16
C VAL A 70 4.42 -1.92 -8.35
N ASN A 71 3.29 -1.47 -7.78
CA ASN A 71 2.41 -2.28 -6.96
C ASN A 71 1.89 -3.52 -7.70
N VAL A 72 1.41 -3.36 -8.94
CA VAL A 72 0.90 -4.48 -9.74
C VAL A 72 2.01 -5.34 -10.38
N SER A 73 3.27 -4.96 -10.22
CA SER A 73 4.43 -5.71 -10.71
C SER A 73 5.01 -6.66 -9.66
N PHE A 74 4.50 -6.66 -8.43
CA PHE A 74 4.87 -7.63 -7.40
C PHE A 74 4.01 -8.89 -7.47
N LYS A 75 4.68 -10.05 -7.43
CA LYS A 75 4.05 -11.37 -7.25
C LYS A 75 4.96 -12.22 -6.38
N GLU A 76 4.39 -12.84 -5.35
CA GLU A 76 5.12 -13.62 -4.34
C GLU A 76 6.30 -12.86 -3.70
N GLY A 77 6.11 -11.55 -3.43
CA GLY A 77 7.12 -10.69 -2.83
C GLY A 77 8.30 -10.34 -3.74
N ARG A 78 8.17 -10.55 -5.06
CA ARG A 78 9.21 -10.23 -6.05
C ARG A 78 8.64 -9.44 -7.23
N VAL A 79 9.44 -8.50 -7.74
CA VAL A 79 9.15 -7.80 -8.99
C VAL A 79 9.25 -8.77 -10.17
N GLN A 80 8.20 -8.87 -10.97
CA GLN A 80 8.12 -9.75 -12.14
C GLN A 80 8.87 -9.16 -13.36
N ASP A 81 8.61 -7.89 -13.70
CA ASP A 81 9.23 -7.22 -14.84
C ASP A 81 10.03 -5.98 -14.42
N ARG A 82 11.35 -6.16 -14.24
CA ARG A 82 12.27 -5.06 -13.92
C ARG A 82 12.50 -4.12 -15.10
N SER A 83 12.30 -4.58 -16.33
CA SER A 83 12.49 -3.74 -17.52
C SER A 83 11.36 -2.73 -17.66
N LEU A 84 10.12 -3.17 -17.41
CA LEU A 84 8.96 -2.29 -17.32
C LEU A 84 9.18 -1.19 -16.27
N LEU A 85 9.61 -1.53 -15.05
CA LEU A 85 9.83 -0.52 -14.01
C LEU A 85 10.88 0.51 -14.42
N ARG A 86 11.96 0.07 -15.05
CA ARG A 86 13.03 0.97 -15.52
C ARG A 86 12.56 1.86 -16.66
N ASN A 87 11.75 1.33 -17.59
CA ASN A 87 11.16 2.11 -18.67
C ASN A 87 10.17 3.14 -18.11
N ALA A 88 9.29 2.71 -17.21
CA ALA A 88 8.31 3.57 -16.55
C ALA A 88 8.97 4.69 -15.74
N GLU A 89 10.02 4.39 -14.96
CA GLU A 89 10.81 5.39 -14.24
C GLU A 89 11.27 6.51 -15.18
N LYS A 90 11.85 6.14 -16.33
CA LYS A 90 12.35 7.11 -17.31
C LYS A 90 11.23 7.88 -17.99
N SER A 91 10.21 7.18 -18.49
CA SER A 91 9.10 7.78 -19.25
C SER A 91 8.24 8.72 -18.40
N LEU A 92 8.07 8.38 -17.12
CA LEU A 92 7.31 9.17 -16.15
C LEU A 92 8.15 10.20 -15.40
N ARG A 93 9.44 10.38 -15.79
CA ARG A 93 10.37 11.37 -15.21
C ARG A 93 10.56 11.23 -13.70
N ILE A 94 10.53 10.01 -13.18
CA ILE A 94 10.73 9.76 -11.75
C ILE A 94 12.23 9.82 -11.45
N ASP A 95 12.62 10.57 -10.41
CA ASP A 95 14.00 10.56 -9.96
C ASP A 95 14.40 9.17 -9.47
N SER A 96 15.60 8.69 -9.83
CA SER A 96 16.04 7.33 -9.49
C SER A 96 16.19 7.09 -7.98
N SER A 97 16.41 8.13 -7.16
CA SER A 97 16.36 7.99 -5.71
C SER A 97 14.92 7.81 -5.21
N ASP A 98 14.00 8.63 -5.72
CA ASP A 98 12.57 8.53 -5.39
C ASP A 98 11.98 7.18 -5.81
N ALA A 99 12.31 6.70 -7.01
CA ALA A 99 11.86 5.40 -7.51
C ALA A 99 12.31 4.26 -6.57
N ARG A 100 13.55 4.29 -6.09
CA ARG A 100 14.07 3.29 -5.16
C ARG A 100 13.36 3.32 -3.81
N GLU A 101 13.08 4.52 -3.30
CA GLU A 101 12.35 4.70 -2.03
C GLU A 101 10.91 4.20 -2.12
N VAL A 102 10.21 4.55 -3.20
CA VAL A 102 8.85 4.09 -3.48
C VAL A 102 8.79 2.56 -3.60
N ILE A 103 9.71 1.97 -4.38
CA ILE A 103 9.76 0.50 -4.55
C ILE A 103 10.04 -0.17 -3.21
N ASP A 104 10.98 0.34 -2.42
CA ASP A 104 11.30 -0.22 -1.09
C ASP A 104 10.09 -0.15 -0.14
N GLY A 105 9.35 0.95 -0.14
CA GLY A 105 8.13 1.11 0.67
C GLY A 105 7.01 0.16 0.25
N ILE A 106 6.72 0.11 -1.05
CA ILE A 106 5.66 -0.74 -1.63
C ILE A 106 6.01 -2.23 -1.49
N GLU A 107 7.28 -2.63 -1.51
CA GLU A 107 7.68 -4.02 -1.35
C GLU A 107 7.22 -4.61 -0.01
N LYS A 108 7.17 -3.80 1.07
CA LYS A 108 6.99 -4.32 2.43
C LYS A 108 5.60 -4.92 2.69
N GLN A 109 4.58 -4.49 1.96
CA GLN A 109 3.23 -5.10 2.02
C GLN A 109 3.16 -6.48 1.32
N PHE A 110 4.15 -6.87 0.51
CA PHE A 110 4.15 -8.17 -0.19
C PHE A 110 5.00 -9.24 0.49
N GLN A 111 5.51 -8.96 1.69
CA GLN A 111 6.40 -9.87 2.41
C GLN A 111 5.74 -10.57 3.60
N ILE A 112 4.45 -10.34 3.86
CA ILE A 112 3.75 -10.77 5.08
C ILE A 112 3.95 -12.27 5.39
N ASP A 113 3.69 -13.15 4.41
CA ASP A 113 3.85 -14.61 4.56
C ASP A 113 5.30 -15.06 4.71
N GLN A 114 6.27 -14.22 4.33
CA GLN A 114 7.69 -14.52 4.44
C GLN A 114 8.29 -14.04 5.77
N VAL A 115 7.60 -13.14 6.47
CA VAL A 115 8.11 -12.51 7.70
C VAL A 115 7.34 -12.92 8.95
N PHE A 116 6.09 -13.38 8.81
CA PHE A 116 5.28 -13.93 9.89
C PHE A 116 5.10 -15.44 9.66
N THR A 117 5.85 -16.26 10.38
CA THR A 117 5.84 -17.73 10.22
C THR A 117 5.25 -18.48 11.41
N GLU A 118 5.23 -17.86 12.59
CA GLU A 118 4.73 -18.45 13.82
C GLU A 118 3.33 -17.92 14.16
N ASP A 119 2.47 -18.78 14.72
CA ASP A 119 1.10 -18.42 15.12
C ASP A 119 1.06 -17.24 16.11
N GLU A 120 2.05 -17.15 17.00
CA GLU A 120 2.19 -16.06 17.98
C GLU A 120 2.48 -14.71 17.30
N ASP A 121 3.36 -14.70 16.29
CA ASP A 121 3.71 -13.49 15.56
C ASP A 121 2.50 -12.96 14.78
N TRP A 122 1.70 -13.86 14.19
CA TRP A 122 0.45 -13.52 13.49
C TRP A 122 -0.59 -12.91 14.42
N GLY A 123 -0.76 -13.47 15.63
CA GLY A 123 -1.66 -12.91 16.64
C GLY A 123 -1.24 -11.50 17.04
N LEU A 124 0.06 -11.29 17.26
CA LEU A 124 0.60 -9.98 17.64
C LEU A 124 0.54 -8.96 16.48
N PHE A 125 0.73 -9.40 15.23
CA PHE A 125 0.53 -8.58 14.04
C PHE A 125 -0.92 -8.10 13.93
N CYS A 126 -1.88 -9.00 14.08
CA CYS A 126 -3.31 -8.66 14.08
C CYS A 126 -3.64 -7.68 15.21
N ALA A 127 -3.09 -7.89 16.42
CA ALA A 127 -3.27 -6.96 17.54
C ALA A 127 -2.75 -5.56 17.21
N GLY A 128 -1.59 -5.46 16.56
CA GLY A 128 -1.02 -4.19 16.11
C GLY A 128 -1.92 -3.45 15.11
N LEU A 129 -2.47 -4.16 14.12
CA LEU A 129 -3.43 -3.57 13.18
C LEU A 129 -4.72 -3.13 13.87
N ILE A 130 -5.33 -3.98 14.69
CA ILE A 130 -6.56 -3.64 15.42
C ILE A 130 -6.35 -2.40 16.30
N ALA A 131 -5.21 -2.29 16.97
CA ALA A 131 -4.92 -1.16 17.84
C ALA A 131 -4.80 0.17 17.08
N ILE A 132 -4.32 0.13 15.84
CA ILE A 132 -4.20 1.30 14.96
C ILE A 132 -5.56 1.68 14.39
N ALA A 133 -6.31 0.70 13.87
CA ALA A 133 -7.65 0.93 13.32
C ALA A 133 -8.61 1.48 14.39
N HIS A 134 -8.55 0.92 15.60
CA HIS A 134 -9.41 1.33 16.72
C HIS A 134 -8.87 2.55 17.50
N ALA A 135 -7.91 3.31 16.96
CA ALA A 135 -7.29 4.44 17.66
C ALA A 135 -8.29 5.57 17.97
N ASP A 136 -9.31 5.74 17.13
CA ASP A 136 -10.41 6.70 17.32
C ASP A 136 -11.54 6.16 18.22
N GLY A 137 -11.44 4.90 18.65
CA GLY A 137 -12.44 4.21 19.46
C GLY A 137 -13.48 3.41 18.68
N ASN A 138 -13.36 3.30 17.35
CA ASN A 138 -14.22 2.47 16.50
C ASN A 138 -13.36 1.65 15.52
N LEU A 139 -13.76 0.41 15.22
CA LEU A 139 -13.20 -0.34 14.10
C LEU A 139 -14.23 -0.32 12.97
N ALA A 140 -13.91 0.33 11.86
CA ALA A 140 -14.82 0.40 10.72
C ALA A 140 -14.93 -0.98 10.03
N PRO A 141 -16.09 -1.32 9.43
CA PRO A 141 -16.26 -2.59 8.70
C PRO A 141 -15.26 -2.79 7.57
N SER A 142 -14.82 -1.71 6.94
CA SER A 142 -13.84 -1.73 5.85
C SER A 142 -12.43 -2.08 6.36
N GLU A 143 -12.04 -1.58 7.52
CA GLU A 143 -10.77 -1.92 8.20
C GLU A 143 -10.79 -3.37 8.70
N GLU A 144 -11.90 -3.83 9.30
CA GLU A 144 -12.03 -5.23 9.71
C GLU A 144 -11.92 -6.16 8.50
N ALA A 145 -12.57 -5.84 7.38
CA ALA A 145 -12.44 -6.59 6.14
C ALA A 145 -11.00 -6.57 5.57
N TYR A 146 -10.27 -5.47 5.75
CA TYR A 146 -8.86 -5.38 5.36
C TYR A 146 -7.98 -6.31 6.20
N ILE A 147 -8.15 -6.32 7.54
CA ILE A 147 -7.41 -7.19 8.44
C ILE A 147 -7.74 -8.66 8.16
N ASP A 148 -9.03 -9.00 7.98
CA ASP A 148 -9.48 -10.36 7.68
C ASP A 148 -8.83 -10.89 6.39
N ARG A 149 -8.76 -10.08 5.34
CA ARG A 149 -8.11 -10.45 4.07
C ARG A 149 -6.61 -10.74 4.21
N LEU A 150 -5.92 -10.05 5.12
CA LEU A 150 -4.48 -10.28 5.36
C LEU A 150 -4.21 -11.51 6.22
N THR A 151 -5.20 -11.92 7.01
CA THR A 151 -5.03 -12.94 8.05
C THR A 151 -5.22 -14.33 7.45
N PRO A 152 -4.23 -15.24 7.53
CA PRO A 152 -4.33 -16.54 6.86
C PRO A 152 -5.34 -17.48 7.52
N GLU A 153 -5.53 -17.38 8.84
CA GLU A 153 -6.47 -18.20 9.60
C GLU A 153 -7.23 -17.36 10.63
N SER A 154 -8.53 -17.63 10.81
CA SER A 154 -9.38 -16.90 11.78
C SER A 154 -8.85 -16.94 13.21
N LYS A 155 -8.11 -17.98 13.59
CA LYS A 155 -7.48 -18.11 14.92
C LYS A 155 -6.52 -16.96 15.23
N HIS A 156 -5.84 -16.40 14.21
CA HIS A 156 -4.88 -15.31 14.39
C HIS A 156 -5.59 -13.98 14.66
N LEU A 157 -6.70 -13.73 13.96
CA LEU A 157 -7.54 -12.56 14.21
C LEU A 157 -8.12 -12.58 15.63
N GLU A 158 -8.64 -13.74 16.06
CA GLU A 158 -9.15 -13.93 17.43
C GLU A 158 -8.05 -13.76 18.49
N ALA A 159 -6.84 -14.26 18.22
CA ALA A 159 -5.69 -14.04 19.09
C ALA A 159 -5.33 -12.54 19.16
N GLY A 160 -5.37 -11.83 18.04
CA GLY A 160 -5.12 -10.39 17.99
C GLY A 160 -6.16 -9.58 18.78
N LYS A 161 -7.45 -9.88 18.61
CA LYS A 161 -8.55 -9.29 19.38
C LYS A 161 -8.35 -9.50 20.88
N LYS A 162 -7.97 -10.72 21.29
CA LYS A 162 -7.68 -11.05 22.68
C LYS A 162 -6.51 -10.24 23.22
N ILE A 163 -5.37 -10.23 22.53
CA ILE A 163 -4.17 -9.47 22.94
C ILE A 163 -4.51 -7.98 23.13
N ASN A 164 -5.24 -7.40 22.17
CA ASN A 164 -5.62 -5.98 22.24
C ASN A 164 -6.56 -5.65 23.40
N SER A 165 -7.39 -6.61 23.84
CA SER A 165 -8.25 -6.45 25.01
C SER A 165 -7.54 -6.60 26.36
N GLU A 166 -6.41 -7.32 26.37
CA GLU A 166 -5.67 -7.66 27.59
C GLU A 166 -4.48 -6.73 27.87
N LYS A 167 -3.87 -6.15 26.82
CA LYS A 167 -2.69 -5.28 26.94
C LYS A 167 -3.06 -3.80 26.88
N THR A 168 -2.34 -2.97 27.64
CA THR A 168 -2.37 -1.52 27.39
C THR A 168 -1.64 -1.19 26.09
N ALA A 169 -1.84 0.03 25.57
CA ALA A 169 -1.10 0.50 24.41
C ALA A 169 0.42 0.44 24.63
N GLU A 170 0.90 0.73 25.86
CA GLU A 170 2.32 0.63 26.22
C GLU A 170 2.83 -0.81 26.11
N GLU A 171 2.13 -1.76 26.72
CA GLU A 171 2.53 -3.18 26.75
C GLU A 171 2.49 -3.80 25.35
N LEU A 172 1.48 -3.42 24.55
CA LEU A 172 1.41 -3.80 23.15
C LEU A 172 2.60 -3.22 22.37
N GLY A 173 2.91 -1.94 22.57
CA GLY A 173 4.04 -1.27 21.93
C GLY A 173 5.40 -1.91 22.22
N GLU A 174 5.67 -2.32 23.46
CA GLU A 174 6.88 -3.06 23.80
C GLU A 174 6.91 -4.44 23.12
N SER A 175 5.77 -5.12 23.05
CA SER A 175 5.68 -6.41 22.35
C SER A 175 5.97 -6.25 20.84
N LEU A 176 5.44 -5.19 20.22
CA LEU A 176 5.70 -4.86 18.81
C LEU A 176 7.16 -4.43 18.58
N ALA A 177 7.83 -3.89 19.59
CA ALA A 177 9.24 -3.54 19.51
C ALA A 177 10.14 -4.77 19.38
N ASP A 178 9.73 -5.93 19.91
CA ASP A 178 10.46 -7.20 19.85
C ASP A 178 10.41 -7.88 18.48
N PHE A 179 9.50 -7.46 17.60
CA PHE A 179 9.50 -7.90 16.20
C PHE A 179 10.85 -7.65 15.52
N SER A 180 11.21 -8.53 14.58
CA SER A 180 12.33 -8.28 13.68
C SER A 180 12.10 -7.00 12.86
N THR A 181 13.18 -6.38 12.37
CA THR A 181 13.07 -5.20 11.50
C THR A 181 12.16 -5.43 10.30
N ARG A 182 12.14 -6.65 9.74
CA ARG A 182 11.28 -6.99 8.59
C ARG A 182 9.80 -7.02 8.98
N GLN A 183 9.47 -7.64 10.11
CA GLN A 183 8.11 -7.70 10.65
C GLN A 183 7.59 -6.29 10.99
N ARG A 184 8.40 -5.44 11.62
CA ARG A 184 8.01 -4.04 11.95
C ARG A 184 7.72 -3.21 10.71
N ARG A 185 8.55 -3.32 9.67
CA ARG A 185 8.32 -2.64 8.39
C ARG A 185 7.05 -3.15 7.68
N CYS A 186 6.78 -4.45 7.75
CA CYS A 186 5.59 -5.05 7.17
C CYS A 186 4.32 -4.60 7.91
N LEU A 187 4.34 -4.63 9.25
CA LEU A 187 3.27 -4.08 10.08
C LEU A 187 3.01 -2.61 9.73
N ALA A 188 4.04 -1.77 9.75
CA ALA A 188 3.89 -0.36 9.42
C ALA A 188 3.33 -0.11 8.01
N ALA A 189 3.76 -0.90 7.01
CA ALA A 189 3.19 -0.81 5.66
C ALA A 189 1.68 -1.11 5.65
N HIS A 190 1.26 -2.17 6.35
CA HIS A 190 -0.16 -2.51 6.42
C HIS A 190 -0.96 -1.54 7.27
N SER A 191 -0.38 -0.97 8.33
CA SER A 191 -0.97 0.12 9.11
C SER A 191 -1.24 1.35 8.24
N ILE A 192 -0.27 1.75 7.41
CA ILE A 192 -0.42 2.88 6.49
C ILE A 192 -1.50 2.61 5.46
N ASN A 193 -1.51 1.44 4.85
CA ASN A 193 -2.56 1.07 3.89
C ASN A 193 -3.97 1.06 4.52
N MET A 194 -4.09 0.59 5.77
CA MET A 194 -5.35 0.53 6.49
C MET A 194 -5.95 1.92 6.72
N MET A 195 -5.11 2.91 7.04
CA MET A 195 -5.52 4.33 7.14
C MET A 195 -6.02 4.93 5.81
N PHE A 196 -5.93 4.22 4.68
CA PHE A 196 -6.50 4.64 3.39
C PHE A 196 -7.73 3.84 2.96
N VAL A 197 -8.14 2.85 3.75
CA VAL A 197 -9.20 1.90 3.35
C VAL A 197 -10.58 2.57 3.33
N ASP A 198 -10.87 3.47 4.26
CA ASP A 198 -12.13 4.23 4.31
C ASP A 198 -12.03 5.62 3.66
N GLY A 199 -10.84 6.02 3.24
CA GLY A 199 -10.57 7.25 2.48
C GLY A 199 -10.44 8.51 3.34
N GLU A 200 -10.50 8.41 4.68
CA GLU A 200 -10.31 9.53 5.59
C GLU A 200 -9.03 9.34 6.41
N TRP A 201 -7.98 10.09 6.08
CA TRP A 201 -6.82 10.17 6.98
C TRP A 201 -7.17 11.11 8.14
N THR A 202 -7.60 10.57 9.28
CA THR A 202 -7.93 11.37 10.46
C THR A 202 -6.67 11.72 11.27
N GLY A 203 -6.71 12.83 12.02
CA GLY A 203 -5.59 13.24 12.87
C GLY A 203 -5.27 12.23 13.99
N SER A 204 -6.28 11.50 14.49
CA SER A 204 -6.12 10.49 15.54
C SER A 204 -5.32 9.28 15.08
N GLU A 205 -5.56 8.78 13.87
CA GLU A 205 -4.82 7.64 13.32
C GLU A 205 -3.37 8.03 13.03
N GLN A 206 -3.14 9.27 12.57
CA GLN A 206 -1.79 9.80 12.38
C GLN A 206 -1.02 9.84 13.71
N GLU A 207 -1.59 10.44 14.75
CA GLU A 207 -0.95 10.54 16.06
C GLU A 207 -0.64 9.14 16.64
N TYR A 208 -1.56 8.19 16.45
CA TYR A 208 -1.37 6.83 16.90
C TYR A 208 -0.30 6.10 16.09
N PHE A 209 -0.28 6.24 14.76
CA PHE A 209 0.77 5.66 13.92
C PHE A 209 2.14 6.25 14.26
N GLU A 210 2.26 7.56 14.48
CA GLU A 210 3.50 8.19 14.91
C GLU A 210 3.98 7.63 16.27
N LEU A 211 3.05 7.40 17.20
CA LEU A 211 3.36 6.77 18.49
C LEU A 211 3.78 5.30 18.32
N ALA A 212 3.05 4.55 17.50
CA ALA A 212 3.32 3.14 17.21
C ALA A 212 4.68 2.98 16.49
N SER A 213 5.00 3.82 15.51
CA SER A 213 6.27 3.85 14.80
C SER A 213 7.46 4.13 15.72
N LYS A 214 7.30 5.08 16.66
CA LYS A 214 8.30 5.32 17.72
C LYS A 214 8.49 4.10 18.61
N ARG A 215 7.40 3.44 19.03
CA ARG A 215 7.44 2.25 19.89
C ARG A 215 8.05 1.04 19.16
N MET A 216 7.73 0.85 17.88
CA MET A 216 8.36 -0.12 16.98
C MET A 216 9.83 0.23 16.65
N ARG A 217 10.34 1.38 17.09
CA ARG A 217 11.72 1.83 16.82
C ARG A 217 12.03 1.88 15.32
N LEU A 218 11.04 2.27 14.51
CA LEU A 218 11.27 2.60 13.11
C LEU A 218 12.09 3.88 13.02
N SER A 219 13.07 3.91 12.14
CA SER A 219 13.80 5.14 11.84
C SER A 219 12.94 6.07 11.00
N HIS A 220 13.13 7.38 11.17
CA HIS A 220 12.45 8.41 10.37
C HIS A 220 12.59 8.16 8.86
N LEU A 221 13.76 7.71 8.41
CA LEU A 221 13.99 7.38 7.01
C LEU A 221 13.13 6.20 6.53
N GLU A 222 12.87 5.20 7.37
CA GLU A 222 12.00 4.08 7.00
C GLU A 222 10.54 4.52 6.93
N GLU A 223 10.11 5.34 7.89
CA GLU A 223 8.77 5.91 7.93
C GLU A 223 8.51 6.77 6.69
N ASP A 224 9.42 7.69 6.35
CA ASP A 224 9.32 8.55 5.16
C ASP A 224 9.16 7.73 3.88
N ARG A 225 9.93 6.65 3.73
CA ARG A 225 9.88 5.79 2.53
C ARG A 225 8.56 5.04 2.42
N LEU A 226 8.09 4.48 3.54
CA LEU A 226 6.80 3.79 3.60
C LEU A 226 5.66 4.77 3.26
N MET A 227 5.64 5.92 3.91
CA MET A 227 4.65 6.96 3.67
C MET A 227 4.70 7.44 2.22
N LYS A 228 5.87 7.77 1.69
CA LYS A 228 6.02 8.22 0.29
C LYS A 228 5.51 7.18 -0.70
N GLY A 229 5.84 5.91 -0.53
CA GLY A 229 5.40 4.84 -1.42
C GLY A 229 3.89 4.61 -1.37
N LEU A 230 3.36 4.43 -0.16
CA LEU A 230 1.97 4.01 0.06
C LEU A 230 0.97 5.18 -0.07
N TRP A 231 1.33 6.39 0.38
CA TRP A 231 0.52 7.59 0.12
C TRP A 231 0.38 7.85 -1.39
N THR A 232 1.50 7.86 -2.12
CA THR A 232 1.49 8.13 -3.57
C THR A 232 0.76 7.03 -4.34
N LEU A 233 0.77 5.78 -3.85
CA LEU A 233 -0.04 4.68 -4.38
C LEU A 233 -1.55 4.96 -4.29
N GLN A 234 -2.00 5.48 -3.16
CA GLN A 234 -3.43 5.69 -2.84
C GLN A 234 -3.97 7.06 -3.27
N ASN A 235 -3.10 8.02 -3.58
CA ASN A 235 -3.47 9.41 -3.88
C ASN A 235 -4.08 9.59 -5.28
N LEU A 236 -5.21 8.95 -5.56
CA LEU A 236 -5.98 9.11 -6.80
C LEU A 236 -6.62 10.52 -6.91
N GLY A 237 -6.63 11.30 -5.83
CA GLY A 237 -7.07 12.69 -5.80
C GLY A 237 -6.33 13.60 -6.78
N VAL A 238 -5.11 13.23 -7.20
CA VAL A 238 -4.34 13.95 -8.23
C VAL A 238 -5.02 13.96 -9.61
N PHE A 239 -6.06 13.15 -9.81
CA PHE A 239 -6.87 13.10 -11.03
C PHE A 239 -8.23 13.81 -10.92
N THR A 240 -8.52 14.53 -9.82
CA THR A 240 -9.86 15.14 -9.59
C THR A 240 -10.05 16.54 -10.19
#